data_AF-A0A2J8KI61-F1
#
_entry.id   AF-A0A2J8KI61-F1
#
_cell.length_a   1.000
_cell.length_b   1.000
_cell.length_c   1.000
_cell.angle_alpha   90.00
_cell.angle_beta   90.00
_cell.angle_gamma   90.00
#
_symmetry.space_group_name_H-M   'P 1'
#
loop_
_entity.id
_entity.type
_entity.pdbx_description
1 polymer ?
#
loop_
_entity_poly.entity_id
_entity_poly.type
_entity_poly.pdbx_seq_one_letter_code
_entity_poly.pdbx_strand_id
1 'polypeptide(L)'
;LHLMLACFKLRAFTDNRDDMALGHVIVLLQQEWPRGENLFLKAVNKICQQGNFQYENFFNYVTNIDMLEEFAYLRTQEGGKIHLELLPNQGMLIKPSSPPMGLLQQEFLPVLQPSIQTADRHHTVTRGITKGVKEDFRLAMERQVSRCGENLMVVLHRFCINEKILLLQTLT
;
A
#
# COMPACT_ATOMS: atom_id res chain seq x y z
N LEU A 1 -20.15 -10.50 10.34
CA LEU A 1 -18.79 -10.83 9.85
C LEU A 1 -18.83 -11.86 8.72
N HIS A 2 -19.49 -13.02 8.86
CA HIS A 2 -19.60 -14.02 7.78
C HIS A 2 -20.22 -13.48 6.47
N LEU A 3 -21.26 -12.65 6.55
CA LEU A 3 -21.85 -12.02 5.37
C LEU A 3 -20.85 -11.10 4.66
N MET A 4 -20.16 -10.21 5.40
CA MET A 4 -19.13 -9.34 4.83
C MET A 4 -18.01 -10.15 4.18
N LEU A 5 -17.58 -11.22 4.85
CA LEU A 5 -16.57 -12.12 4.33
C LEU A 5 -17.05 -12.78 3.02
N ALA A 6 -18.30 -13.23 2.93
CA ALA A 6 -18.88 -13.76 1.69
C ALA A 6 -18.93 -12.70 0.57
N CYS A 7 -19.36 -11.47 0.87
CA CYS A 7 -19.41 -10.37 -0.09
C CYS A 7 -18.03 -10.03 -0.65
N PHE A 8 -17.03 -9.86 0.23
CA PHE A 8 -15.68 -9.51 -0.20
C PHE A 8 -14.97 -10.66 -0.91
N LYS A 9 -15.20 -11.91 -0.50
CA LYS A 9 -14.68 -13.10 -1.20
C LYS A 9 -15.06 -13.09 -2.68
N LEU A 10 -16.31 -12.82 -3.02
CA LEU A 10 -16.78 -12.82 -4.41
C LEU A 10 -16.04 -11.79 -5.26
N ARG A 11 -15.71 -10.62 -4.70
CA ARG A 11 -14.98 -9.55 -5.39
C ARG A 11 -13.47 -9.81 -5.44
N ALA A 12 -12.90 -10.18 -4.31
CA ALA A 12 -11.46 -10.36 -4.11
C ALA A 12 -10.85 -11.45 -5.03
N PHE A 13 -11.64 -12.44 -5.43
CA PHE A 13 -11.19 -13.56 -6.25
C PHE A 13 -11.70 -13.54 -7.70
N THR A 14 -12.18 -12.39 -8.18
CA THR A 14 -12.39 -12.17 -9.63
C THR A 14 -11.05 -12.03 -10.37
N ASP A 15 -11.06 -12.09 -11.70
CA ASP A 15 -9.86 -11.88 -12.52
C ASP A 15 -9.30 -10.45 -12.39
N ASN A 16 -10.17 -9.48 -12.10
CA ASN A 16 -9.77 -8.11 -11.87
C ASN A 16 -9.07 -7.95 -10.51
N ARG A 17 -8.09 -7.04 -10.47
CA ARG A 17 -7.40 -6.67 -9.24
C ARG A 17 -8.31 -5.78 -8.38
N ASP A 18 -8.59 -6.21 -7.15
CA ASP A 18 -9.31 -5.47 -6.13
C ASP A 18 -8.64 -5.70 -4.76
N ASP A 19 -7.54 -4.98 -4.53
CA ASP A 19 -6.73 -5.13 -3.32
C ASP A 19 -7.49 -4.73 -2.05
N MET A 20 -8.42 -3.79 -2.16
CA MET A 20 -9.27 -3.38 -1.04
C MET A 20 -10.12 -4.56 -0.58
N ALA A 21 -10.85 -5.20 -1.50
CA ALA A 21 -11.64 -6.38 -1.18
C ALA A 21 -10.77 -7.53 -0.66
N LEU A 22 -9.58 -7.74 -1.25
CA LEU A 22 -8.65 -8.78 -0.82
C LEU A 22 -8.10 -8.52 0.59
N GLY A 23 -7.73 -7.29 0.90
CA GLY A 23 -7.30 -6.86 2.24
C GLY A 23 -8.42 -7.00 3.27
N HIS A 24 -9.67 -6.65 2.91
CA HIS A 24 -10.84 -6.89 3.78
C HIS A 24 -11.06 -8.37 4.05
N VAL A 25 -10.87 -9.25 3.07
CA VAL A 25 -10.91 -10.71 3.29
C VAL A 25 -9.85 -11.13 4.30
N ILE A 26 -8.61 -10.62 4.18
CA ILE A 26 -7.52 -10.94 5.10
C ILE A 26 -7.84 -10.50 6.53
N VAL A 27 -8.35 -9.27 6.73
CA VAL A 27 -8.76 -8.78 8.05
C VAL A 27 -9.80 -9.70 8.69
N LEU A 28 -10.82 -10.09 7.91
CA LEU A 28 -11.92 -10.94 8.37
C LEU A 28 -11.49 -12.40 8.63
N LEU A 29 -10.48 -12.90 7.92
CA LEU A 29 -9.97 -14.26 8.08
C LEU A 29 -9.31 -14.50 9.44
N GLN A 30 -8.88 -13.45 10.14
CA GLN A 30 -8.36 -13.57 11.50
C GLN A 30 -9.38 -14.21 12.46
N GLN A 31 -10.68 -13.95 12.28
CA GLN A 31 -11.73 -14.57 13.10
C GLN A 31 -11.85 -16.07 12.89
N GLU A 32 -11.55 -16.53 11.67
CA GLU A 32 -11.69 -17.93 11.28
C GLU A 32 -10.37 -18.69 11.47
N TRP A 33 -9.32 -18.05 11.98
CA TRP A 33 -8.02 -18.72 12.18
C TRP A 33 -8.14 -19.85 13.23
N PRO A 34 -7.53 -21.02 13.00
CA PRO A 34 -6.74 -21.44 11.83
C PRO A 34 -7.58 -22.01 10.67
N ARG A 35 -8.89 -22.24 10.83
CA ARG A 35 -9.76 -22.83 9.80
C ARG A 35 -9.75 -22.05 8.48
N GLY A 36 -9.54 -20.74 8.53
CA GLY A 36 -9.45 -19.83 7.38
C GLY A 36 -8.13 -19.87 6.60
N GLU A 37 -7.10 -20.58 7.07
CA GLU A 37 -5.75 -20.57 6.52
C GLU A 37 -5.69 -20.90 5.02
N ASN A 38 -6.40 -21.95 4.59
CA ASN A 38 -6.43 -22.33 3.17
C ASN A 38 -6.89 -21.20 2.25
N LEU A 39 -7.80 -20.35 2.72
CA LEU A 39 -8.23 -19.19 1.94
C LEU A 39 -7.25 -18.03 2.04
N PHE A 40 -6.62 -17.84 3.19
CA PHE A 40 -5.54 -16.88 3.35
C PHE A 40 -4.39 -17.19 2.37
N LEU A 41 -3.95 -18.44 2.28
CA LEU A 41 -2.93 -18.85 1.32
C LEU A 41 -3.36 -18.63 -0.13
N LYS A 42 -4.65 -18.79 -0.47
CA LYS A 42 -5.16 -18.40 -1.80
C LYS A 42 -5.07 -16.90 -2.03
N ALA A 43 -5.35 -16.07 -1.02
CA ALA A 43 -5.18 -14.62 -1.12
C ALA A 43 -3.70 -14.25 -1.32
N VAL A 44 -2.80 -14.85 -0.56
CA VAL A 44 -1.34 -14.68 -0.68
C VAL A 44 -0.87 -15.07 -2.08
N ASN A 45 -1.30 -16.24 -2.59
CA ASN A 45 -0.96 -16.65 -3.96
C ASN A 45 -1.44 -15.65 -5.02
N LYS A 46 -2.64 -15.08 -4.85
CA LYS A 46 -3.13 -14.02 -5.76
C LYS A 46 -2.23 -12.78 -5.69
N ILE A 47 -1.83 -12.35 -4.49
CA ILE A 47 -0.89 -11.24 -4.28
C ILE A 47 0.44 -11.52 -4.98
N CYS A 48 0.97 -12.74 -4.84
CA CYS A 48 2.21 -13.15 -5.51
C CYS A 48 2.10 -13.07 -7.03
N GLN A 49 0.98 -13.53 -7.60
CA GLN A 49 0.71 -13.44 -9.04
C GLN A 49 0.60 -11.99 -9.53
N GLN A 50 0.10 -11.08 -8.69
CA GLN A 50 -0.01 -9.66 -9.00
C GLN A 50 1.33 -8.91 -8.85
N GLY A 51 2.26 -9.44 -8.05
CA GLY A 51 3.58 -8.84 -7.80
C GLY A 51 3.56 -7.59 -6.92
N ASN A 52 2.38 -7.09 -6.56
CA ASN A 52 2.19 -5.96 -5.68
C ASN A 52 0.85 -6.05 -4.96
N PHE A 53 0.74 -5.38 -3.81
CA PHE A 53 -0.48 -5.31 -3.02
C PHE A 53 -0.53 -4.01 -2.21
N GLN A 54 -1.65 -3.31 -2.28
CA GLN A 54 -1.90 -2.06 -1.59
C GLN A 54 -3.07 -2.18 -0.63
N TYR A 55 -2.81 -1.94 0.65
CA TYR A 55 -3.86 -1.97 1.67
C TYR A 55 -3.45 -1.14 2.89
N GLU A 56 -3.82 0.14 2.90
CA GLU A 56 -3.46 1.10 3.95
C GLU A 56 -4.06 0.75 5.33
N ASN A 57 -5.08 -0.11 5.35
CA ASN A 57 -5.74 -0.58 6.56
C ASN A 57 -5.04 -1.78 7.21
N PHE A 58 -3.95 -2.28 6.63
CA PHE A 58 -3.25 -3.48 7.11
C PHE A 58 -2.84 -3.34 8.58
N PHE A 59 -2.04 -2.33 8.89
CA PHE A 59 -1.56 -2.08 10.26
C PHE A 59 -2.67 -1.59 11.20
N ASN A 60 -3.84 -1.22 10.71
CA ASN A 60 -4.96 -0.87 11.58
C ASN A 60 -5.59 -2.12 12.21
N TYR A 61 -5.68 -3.23 11.45
CA TYR A 61 -6.54 -4.35 11.81
C TYR A 61 -5.90 -5.74 11.79
N VAL A 62 -4.77 -5.95 11.10
CA VAL A 62 -4.13 -7.29 11.02
C VAL A 62 -3.15 -7.45 12.17
N THR A 63 -3.48 -8.29 13.15
CA THR A 63 -2.70 -8.52 14.39
C THR A 63 -2.28 -9.98 14.58
N ASN A 64 -2.83 -10.91 13.79
CA ASN A 64 -2.44 -12.32 13.80
C ASN A 64 -0.97 -12.49 13.36
N ILE A 65 -0.16 -13.14 14.21
CA ILE A 65 1.29 -13.27 14.02
C ILE A 65 1.62 -14.04 12.73
N ASP A 66 0.97 -15.18 12.50
CA ASP A 66 1.23 -16.01 11.32
C ASP A 66 1.01 -15.22 10.02
N MET A 67 -0.03 -14.39 9.98
CA MET A 67 -0.29 -13.49 8.84
C MET A 67 0.77 -12.41 8.70
N LEU A 68 1.23 -11.81 9.81
CA LEU A 68 2.27 -10.77 9.78
C LEU A 68 3.60 -11.34 9.27
N GLU A 69 3.95 -12.55 9.69
CA GLU A 69 5.15 -13.28 9.23
C GLU A 69 5.09 -13.53 7.73
N GLU A 70 3.95 -14.00 7.22
CA GLU A 70 3.77 -14.23 5.78
C GLU A 70 3.97 -12.93 4.98
N PHE A 71 3.38 -11.82 5.42
CA PHE A 71 3.56 -10.51 4.77
C PHE A 71 4.99 -9.97 4.88
N ALA A 72 5.69 -10.27 5.98
CA ALA A 72 7.12 -9.96 6.10
C ALA A 72 7.94 -10.79 5.09
N TYR A 73 7.62 -12.08 4.93
CA TYR A 73 8.27 -12.98 3.99
C TYR A 73 8.08 -12.55 2.53
N LEU A 74 6.86 -12.17 2.12
CA LEU A 74 6.55 -11.71 0.75
C LEU A 74 7.44 -10.56 0.27
N ARG A 75 7.88 -9.68 1.18
CA ARG A 75 8.75 -8.54 0.85
C ARG A 75 10.22 -8.95 0.62
N THR A 76 10.62 -10.13 1.07
CA THR A 76 11.99 -10.64 0.91
C THR A 76 12.26 -11.10 -0.53
N GLN A 77 13.53 -11.33 -0.85
CA GLN A 77 13.91 -11.86 -2.16
C GLN A 77 13.40 -13.30 -2.37
N GLU A 78 13.33 -14.09 -1.30
CA GLU A 78 12.88 -15.50 -1.31
C GLU A 78 11.34 -15.59 -1.44
N GLY A 79 10.61 -14.66 -0.80
CA GLY A 79 9.15 -14.56 -0.88
C GLY A 79 8.62 -13.87 -2.15
N GLY A 80 9.45 -13.65 -3.15
CA GLY A 80 9.04 -13.11 -4.45
C GLY A 80 9.19 -11.59 -4.62
N LYS A 81 9.73 -10.89 -3.62
CA LYS A 81 10.00 -9.44 -3.66
C LYS A 81 8.76 -8.62 -4.01
N ILE A 82 7.64 -8.99 -3.41
CA ILE A 82 6.34 -8.35 -3.65
C ILE A 82 6.39 -6.90 -3.20
N HIS A 83 5.88 -5.99 -4.04
CA HIS A 83 5.78 -4.57 -3.69
C HIS A 83 4.56 -4.33 -2.80
N LEU A 84 4.81 -4.11 -1.51
CA LEU A 84 3.77 -3.95 -0.48
C LEU A 84 3.60 -2.49 -0.06
N GLU A 85 2.43 -1.93 -0.32
CA GLU A 85 2.01 -0.59 0.10
C GLU A 85 0.99 -0.69 1.24
N LEU A 86 1.50 -0.97 2.45
CA LEU A 86 0.69 -1.20 3.66
C LEU A 86 0.63 0.01 4.60
N LEU A 87 1.55 0.95 4.44
CA LEU A 87 1.57 2.19 5.21
C LEU A 87 0.60 3.18 4.55
N PRO A 88 -0.21 3.92 5.32
CA PRO A 88 -0.99 4.99 4.75
C PRO A 88 -0.04 5.96 4.04
N ASN A 89 -0.33 6.28 2.78
CA ASN A 89 0.42 7.28 2.03
C ASN A 89 0.13 8.66 2.62
N GLN A 90 0.83 9.02 3.70
CA GLN A 90 0.81 10.38 4.25
C GLN A 90 1.54 11.32 3.27
N GLY A 91 0.86 11.70 2.19
CA GLY A 91 1.33 12.69 1.24
C GLY A 91 2.03 12.11 0.02
N MET A 92 1.25 11.72 -0.98
CA MET A 92 1.65 11.98 -2.36
C MET A 92 1.60 13.51 -2.59
N LEU A 93 2.56 14.23 -2.00
CA LEU A 93 2.72 15.67 -2.16
C LEU A 93 3.23 15.92 -3.58
N ILE A 94 2.29 16.22 -4.48
CA ILE A 94 2.43 17.06 -5.67
C ILE A 94 3.73 16.81 -6.47
N LYS A 95 3.67 15.99 -7.53
CA LYS A 95 4.51 16.27 -8.70
C LYS A 95 3.87 17.50 -9.37
N PRO A 96 4.51 18.69 -9.41
CA PRO A 96 4.04 19.73 -10.31
C PRO A 96 4.34 19.25 -11.74
N SER A 97 3.36 18.65 -12.38
CA SER A 97 3.30 18.63 -13.85
C SER A 97 2.83 20.00 -14.30
N SER A 98 3.70 21.01 -14.25
CA SER A 98 3.48 22.24 -15.00
C SER A 98 4.08 22.06 -16.39
N PRO A 99 3.29 22.08 -17.47
CA PRO A 99 3.82 22.48 -18.77
C PRO A 99 4.08 24.00 -18.73
N PRO A 100 5.20 24.50 -19.26
CA PRO A 100 5.37 25.94 -19.40
C PRO A 100 4.39 26.44 -20.47
N MET A 101 3.33 27.11 -20.03
CA MET A 101 2.53 28.00 -20.86
C MET A 101 3.47 29.08 -21.40
N GLY A 102 3.78 29.00 -22.69
CA GLY A 102 4.52 30.02 -23.42
C GLY A 102 3.75 31.33 -23.41
N LEU A 103 4.24 32.32 -22.68
CA LEU A 103 3.82 33.70 -22.81
C LEU A 103 4.53 34.31 -24.01
N LEU A 104 3.71 34.88 -24.89
CA LEU A 104 4.08 35.77 -25.98
C LEU A 104 5.06 36.85 -25.48
N GLN A 105 6.22 36.93 -26.11
CA GLN A 105 6.93 38.20 -26.23
C GLN A 105 7.66 38.21 -27.58
N GLN A 106 6.99 38.84 -28.54
CA GLN A 106 7.61 39.38 -29.73
C GLN A 106 8.39 40.62 -29.32
N GLU A 107 9.70 40.66 -29.57
CA GLU A 107 10.47 41.86 -29.91
C GLU A 107 11.84 41.46 -30.49
N PHE A 108 12.29 42.29 -31.42
CA PHE A 108 13.28 42.09 -32.48
C PHE A 108 14.77 42.24 -32.03
N LEU A 109 15.65 41.33 -32.51
CA LEU A 109 17.08 41.48 -32.93
C LEU A 109 18.17 42.00 -31.93
N PRO A 110 19.49 41.96 -32.27
CA PRO A 110 20.36 40.84 -32.71
C PRO A 110 21.75 40.79 -31.96
N VAL A 111 22.66 39.87 -32.36
CA VAL A 111 24.17 39.92 -32.28
C VAL A 111 24.95 39.04 -31.26
N LEU A 112 25.65 38.04 -31.84
CA LEU A 112 27.02 37.50 -31.62
C LEU A 112 27.52 36.85 -30.29
N GLN A 113 28.02 35.61 -30.50
CA GLN A 113 29.28 34.97 -30.02
C GLN A 113 29.26 33.87 -28.92
N PRO A 114 30.20 32.88 -28.99
CA PRO A 114 30.15 31.59 -28.31
C PRO A 114 31.13 31.47 -27.14
N SER A 115 30.84 30.62 -26.15
CA SER A 115 31.90 29.91 -25.38
C SER A 115 31.35 28.76 -24.54
N ILE A 116 32.14 27.70 -24.54
CA ILE A 116 32.00 26.42 -23.83
C ILE A 116 32.11 26.66 -22.31
N GLN A 117 31.22 26.04 -21.52
CA GLN A 117 31.55 25.63 -20.16
C GLN A 117 30.65 24.48 -19.70
N THR A 118 31.31 23.53 -19.07
CA THR A 118 30.90 22.17 -18.71
C THR A 118 29.63 22.11 -17.88
N ALA A 119 28.68 21.29 -18.33
CA ALA A 119 27.51 20.91 -17.56
C ALA A 119 27.94 20.06 -16.35
N ASP A 120 28.12 20.70 -15.21
CA ASP A 120 28.13 20.03 -13.91
C ASP A 120 26.69 19.54 -13.66
N ARG A 121 26.45 18.29 -14.09
CA ARG A 121 25.22 17.56 -13.78
C ARG A 121 25.26 17.28 -12.29
N HIS A 122 24.55 18.12 -11.52
CA HIS A 122 24.11 17.78 -10.19
C HIS A 122 23.46 16.39 -10.21
N HIS A 123 24.22 15.41 -9.73
CA HIS A 123 23.71 14.09 -9.41
C HIS A 123 22.74 14.26 -8.23
N THR A 124 21.45 14.37 -8.50
CA THR A 124 20.44 14.28 -7.43
C THR A 124 20.44 12.85 -6.89
N VAL A 125 21.00 12.70 -5.69
CA VAL A 125 21.12 11.44 -4.97
C VAL A 125 19.77 11.03 -4.39
N THR A 126 19.09 10.07 -5.03
CA THR A 126 17.85 9.43 -4.53
C THR A 126 18.12 8.29 -3.53
N ARG A 127 19.37 8.09 -3.10
CA ARG A 127 19.80 6.97 -2.24
C ARG A 127 19.23 6.97 -0.80
N GLY A 128 18.50 8.00 -0.38
CA GLY A 128 17.89 8.09 0.96
C GLY A 128 16.43 7.65 1.06
N ILE A 129 15.64 7.85 -0.01
CA ILE A 129 14.18 7.69 0.03
C ILE A 129 13.79 6.21 0.17
N THR A 130 14.46 5.31 -0.57
CA THR A 130 14.14 3.88 -0.56
C THR A 130 14.58 3.16 0.71
N LYS A 131 15.65 3.66 1.37
CA LYS A 131 16.09 3.13 2.67
C LYS A 131 15.07 3.46 3.77
N GLY A 132 14.53 4.69 3.77
CA GLY A 132 13.47 5.09 4.69
C GLY A 132 12.26 4.16 4.61
N VAL A 133 11.76 3.90 3.39
CA VAL A 133 10.58 3.03 3.18
C VAL A 133 10.79 1.59 3.67
N LYS A 134 12.01 1.04 3.58
CA LYS A 134 12.31 -0.31 4.11
C LYS A 134 12.33 -0.32 5.64
N GLU A 135 12.89 0.72 6.24
CA GLU A 135 12.97 0.85 7.69
C GLU A 135 11.60 1.15 8.32
N ASP A 136 10.80 2.01 7.69
CA ASP A 136 9.44 2.32 8.13
C ASP A 136 8.56 1.08 8.14
N PHE A 137 8.70 0.22 7.12
CA PHE A 137 7.98 -1.06 7.10
C PHE A 137 8.41 -1.99 8.23
N ARG A 138 9.72 -2.12 8.48
CA ARG A 138 10.25 -2.95 9.58
C ARG A 138 9.70 -2.46 10.92
N LEU A 139 9.80 -1.15 11.19
CA LEU A 139 9.31 -0.54 12.41
C LEU A 139 7.78 -0.68 12.56
N ALA A 140 7.03 -0.55 11.47
CA ALA A 140 5.59 -0.77 11.49
C ALA A 140 5.23 -2.22 11.79
N MET A 141 5.98 -3.19 11.23
CA MET A 141 5.79 -4.61 11.52
C MET A 141 6.09 -4.94 12.99
N GLU A 142 7.20 -4.44 13.54
CA GLU A 142 7.55 -4.62 14.96
C GLU A 142 6.49 -4.04 15.90
N ARG A 143 6.01 -2.83 15.60
CA ARG A 143 4.88 -2.23 16.33
C ARG A 143 3.63 -3.09 16.22
N GLN A 144 3.35 -3.66 15.05
CA GLN A 144 2.16 -4.50 14.87
C GLN A 144 2.26 -5.83 15.61
N VAL A 145 3.44 -6.45 15.66
CA VAL A 145 3.68 -7.66 16.46
C VAL A 145 3.43 -7.40 17.94
N SER A 146 3.76 -6.21 18.47
CA SER A 146 3.46 -5.85 19.87
C SER A 146 1.95 -5.82 20.18
N ARG A 147 1.10 -5.76 19.16
CA ARG A 147 -0.37 -5.75 19.26
C ARG A 147 -1.01 -7.14 19.15
N CYS A 148 -0.23 -8.22 19.03
CA CYS A 148 -0.76 -9.58 18.86
C CYS A 148 -1.70 -10.04 19.99
N GLY A 149 -1.58 -9.43 21.19
CA GLY A 149 -2.44 -9.70 22.34
C GLY A 149 -3.74 -8.88 22.39
N GLU A 150 -4.00 -8.01 21.41
CA GLU A 150 -5.23 -7.24 21.35
C GLU A 150 -6.46 -8.15 21.22
N ASN A 151 -7.59 -7.71 21.80
CA ASN A 151 -8.84 -8.45 21.66
C ASN A 151 -9.34 -8.36 20.21
N LEU A 152 -9.22 -9.47 19.48
CA LEU A 152 -9.61 -9.55 18.06
C LEU A 152 -11.05 -9.07 17.81
N MET A 153 -11.99 -9.36 18.71
CA MET A 153 -13.38 -8.93 18.53
C MET A 153 -13.51 -7.40 18.59
N VAL A 154 -12.72 -6.72 19.41
CA VAL A 154 -12.67 -5.25 19.47
C VAL A 154 -12.05 -4.69 18.19
N VAL A 155 -10.99 -5.30 17.68
CA VAL A 155 -10.35 -4.91 16.41
C VAL A 155 -11.33 -5.04 15.24
N LEU A 156 -12.02 -6.18 15.13
CA LEU A 156 -13.01 -6.43 14.08
C LEU A 156 -14.24 -5.55 14.22
N HIS A 157 -14.68 -5.24 15.45
CA HIS A 157 -15.75 -4.28 15.67
C HIS A 157 -15.36 -2.89 15.16
N ARG A 158 -14.15 -2.42 15.48
CA ARG A 158 -13.62 -1.13 14.97
C ARG A 158 -13.58 -1.12 13.45
N PHE A 159 -13.10 -2.20 12.85
CA PHE A 159 -13.09 -2.38 11.41
C PHE A 159 -14.50 -2.21 10.81
N CYS A 160 -15.50 -2.94 11.31
CA CYS A 160 -16.87 -2.84 10.81
C CYS A 160 -17.48 -1.45 10.96
N ILE A 161 -17.24 -0.76 12.07
CA ILE A 161 -17.74 0.61 12.29
C ILE A 161 -17.11 1.57 11.28
N ASN A 162 -15.80 1.48 11.06
CA ASN A 162 -15.11 2.37 10.13
C ASN A 162 -15.56 2.13 8.68
N GLU A 163 -15.71 0.88 8.25
CA GLU A 163 -16.25 0.55 6.93
C GLU A 163 -17.68 1.06 6.76
N LYS A 164 -18.53 0.93 7.79
CA LYS A 164 -19.90 1.49 7.77
C LYS A 164 -19.87 3.00 7.54
N ILE A 165 -18.99 3.71 8.25
CA ILE A 165 -18.87 5.18 8.12
C ILE A 165 -18.43 5.55 6.71
N LEU A 166 -17.40 4.89 6.18
CA LEU A 166 -16.88 5.15 4.83
C LEU A 166 -17.92 4.90 3.74
N LEU A 167 -18.70 3.82 3.87
CA LEU A 167 -19.80 3.53 2.96
C LEU A 167 -20.89 4.61 3.00
N LEU A 168 -21.28 5.07 4.19
CA LEU A 168 -22.26 6.15 4.32
C LEU A 168 -21.76 7.45 3.68
N GLN A 169 -20.50 7.79 3.88
CA GLN A 169 -19.88 8.97 3.25
C GLN A 169 -19.87 8.89 1.72
N THR A 170 -19.78 7.69 1.14
CA THR A 170 -19.79 7.50 -0.32
C THR A 170 -21.19 7.62 -0.93
N LEU A 171 -22.24 7.46 -0.11
CA LEU A 171 -23.64 7.54 -0.53
C LEU A 171 -24.26 8.93 -0.34
N THR A 172 -23.52 9.88 0.24
CA THR A 172 -23.97 11.25 0.50
C THR A 172 -23.33 12.21 -0.49
#